data_AF-A0A3C0VZK3-F1
#
_entry.id   AF-A0A3C0VZK3-F1
#
_cell.length_a   1.000
_cell.length_b   1.000
_cell.length_c   1.000
_cell.angle_alpha   90.00
_cell.angle_beta   90.00
_cell.angle_gamma   90.00
#
_symmetry.space_group_name_H-M   'P 1'
#
loop_
_entity.id
_entity.type
_entity.pdbx_description
1 polymer ?
#
loop_
_entity_poly.entity_id
_entity_poly.type
_entity_poly.pdbx_seq_one_letter_code
_entity_poly.pdbx_strand_id
1 'polypeptide(L)'
;REHFFGKYPETTALVEDMTDDEIFALRRGGHDPSKIYAALKRAEETIDRPTVILAKTVKGYSMGTAAEGKNVAHQVKKMDLSSIIHLRDRLWLNDRVSDEDIPKFPYLELGEGSAEHEYLHARRQALHGYLPQRSPNFTGDFHVPEL
;
A
#
# COMPACT_ATOMS: atom_id res chain seq x y z
N ARG A 1 22.47 -7.96 7.75
CA ARG A 1 23.31 -9.19 7.65
C ARG A 1 23.56 -9.81 9.01
N GLU A 2 24.39 -9.19 9.85
CA GLU A 2 24.90 -9.73 11.13
C GLU A 2 23.83 -10.23 12.11
N HIS A 3 22.87 -9.40 12.50
CA HIS A 3 21.95 -9.73 13.61
C HIS A 3 20.76 -10.64 13.26
N PHE A 4 20.58 -11.00 11.99
CA PHE A 4 19.48 -11.88 11.56
C PHE A 4 20.02 -13.12 10.84
N PHE A 5 20.62 -12.92 9.66
CA PHE A 5 21.21 -14.01 8.87
C PHE A 5 22.50 -14.54 9.51
N GLY A 6 23.28 -13.68 10.16
CA GLY A 6 24.51 -14.05 10.88
C GLY A 6 24.29 -14.88 12.16
N LYS A 7 23.04 -15.17 12.53
CA LYS A 7 22.73 -15.97 13.72
C LYS A 7 23.14 -17.45 13.58
N TYR A 8 23.10 -17.98 12.35
CA TYR A 8 23.44 -19.37 12.05
C TYR A 8 24.33 -19.45 10.80
N PRO A 9 25.30 -20.39 10.72
CA PRO A 9 26.15 -20.56 9.55
C PRO A 9 25.34 -20.78 8.25
N GLU A 10 24.27 -21.57 8.33
CA GLU A 10 23.42 -21.90 7.20
C GLU A 10 22.70 -20.66 6.65
N THR A 11 22.16 -19.81 7.52
CA THR A 11 21.49 -18.58 7.10
C THR A 11 22.47 -17.49 6.67
N THR A 12 23.72 -17.55 7.11
CA THR A 12 24.79 -16.67 6.62
C THR A 12 25.15 -17.01 5.18
N ALA A 13 25.30 -18.31 4.89
CA ALA A 13 25.58 -18.81 3.54
C ALA A 13 24.48 -18.43 2.54
N LEU A 14 23.20 -18.42 2.95
CA LEU A 14 22.08 -18.01 2.08
C LEU A 14 22.18 -16.59 1.51
N VAL A 15 22.97 -15.70 2.14
CA VAL A 15 23.10 -14.30 1.72
C VAL A 15 24.55 -13.90 1.47
N GLU A 16 25.48 -14.87 1.37
CA GLU A 16 26.91 -14.61 1.27
C GLU A 16 27.26 -13.79 0.01
N ASP A 17 26.61 -14.12 -1.11
CA ASP A 17 26.80 -13.46 -2.40
C ASP A 17 25.92 -12.21 -2.60
N MET A 18 25.03 -11.92 -1.64
CA MET A 18 24.20 -10.72 -1.70
C MET A 18 24.94 -9.52 -1.13
N THR A 19 24.78 -8.35 -1.72
CA THR A 19 25.17 -7.06 -1.13
C THR A 19 24.25 -6.67 0.04
N ASP A 20 24.68 -5.74 0.90
CA ASP A 20 23.83 -5.26 2.00
C ASP A 20 22.57 -4.55 1.51
N ASP A 21 22.64 -3.86 0.36
CA ASP A 21 21.49 -3.22 -0.28
C ASP A 21 20.48 -4.24 -0.80
N GLU A 22 20.92 -5.35 -1.38
CA GLU A 22 20.04 -6.44 -1.81
C GLU A 22 19.36 -7.12 -0.61
N ILE A 23 20.09 -7.32 0.49
CA ILE A 23 19.50 -7.82 1.74
C ILE A 23 18.47 -6.82 2.28
N PHE A 24 18.77 -5.52 2.25
CA PHE A 24 17.86 -4.47 2.70
C PHE A 24 16.63 -4.34 1.81
N ALA A 25 16.75 -4.67 0.52
CA ALA A 25 15.66 -4.66 -0.45
C ALA A 25 14.65 -5.81 -0.27
N LEU A 26 14.94 -6.82 0.56
CA LEU A 26 14.01 -7.92 0.86
C LEU A 26 12.71 -7.38 1.48
N ARG A 27 11.58 -7.66 0.81
CA ARG A 27 10.27 -7.08 1.16
C ARG A 27 9.45 -7.99 2.07
N ARG A 28 8.55 -7.38 2.84
CA ARG A 28 7.50 -8.11 3.58
C ARG A 28 6.34 -8.45 2.65
N GLY A 29 5.70 -9.60 2.84
CA GLY A 29 4.61 -10.07 1.97
C GLY A 29 3.40 -9.13 1.88
N GLY A 30 3.15 -8.29 2.89
CA GLY A 30 2.10 -7.28 2.85
C GLY A 30 2.35 -6.15 1.83
N HIS A 31 3.56 -6.04 1.30
CA HIS A 31 3.98 -5.05 0.30
C HIS A 31 4.26 -5.68 -1.09
N ASP A 32 3.89 -6.95 -1.28
CA ASP A 32 4.02 -7.66 -2.55
C ASP A 32 2.60 -7.91 -3.13
N PRO A 33 2.22 -7.21 -4.22
CA PRO A 33 0.91 -7.37 -4.84
C PRO A 33 0.58 -8.82 -5.24
N SER A 34 1.58 -9.61 -5.63
CA SER A 34 1.37 -11.00 -6.03
C SER A 34 0.99 -11.87 -4.83
N LYS A 35 1.59 -11.61 -3.66
CA LYS A 35 1.25 -12.32 -2.41
C LYS A 35 -0.11 -11.91 -1.88
N ILE A 36 -0.45 -10.62 -1.96
CA ILE A 36 -1.78 -10.12 -1.59
C ILE A 36 -2.86 -10.72 -2.50
N TYR A 37 -2.64 -10.71 -3.82
CA TYR A 37 -3.57 -11.30 -4.78
C TYR A 37 -3.79 -12.79 -4.50
N ALA A 38 -2.71 -13.57 -4.33
CA ALA A 38 -2.82 -14.99 -4.02
C ALA A 38 -3.61 -15.26 -2.73
N ALA A 39 -3.39 -14.44 -1.69
CA ALA A 39 -4.13 -14.55 -0.43
C ALA A 39 -5.62 -14.21 -0.60
N LEU A 40 -5.95 -13.13 -1.31
CA LEU A 40 -7.33 -12.74 -1.59
C LEU A 40 -8.06 -13.77 -2.46
N LYS A 41 -7.39 -14.28 -3.50
CA LYS A 41 -7.96 -15.31 -4.37
C LYS A 41 -8.26 -16.60 -3.60
N ARG A 42 -7.34 -17.01 -2.73
CA ARG A 42 -7.56 -18.16 -1.86
C ARG A 42 -8.71 -17.94 -0.86
N ALA A 43 -8.85 -16.72 -0.34
CA ALA A 43 -9.97 -16.35 0.53
C ALA A 43 -11.32 -16.43 -0.20
N GLU A 44 -11.38 -15.92 -1.44
CA GLU A 44 -12.55 -15.99 -2.32
C GLU A 44 -12.99 -17.44 -2.59
N GLU A 45 -12.03 -18.34 -2.80
CA GLU A 45 -12.27 -19.77 -3.06
C GLU A 45 -12.57 -20.60 -1.80
N THR A 46 -12.42 -20.03 -0.60
CA THR A 46 -12.62 -20.77 0.66
C THR A 46 -14.10 -20.84 0.99
N ILE A 47 -14.62 -22.06 1.05
CA ILE A 47 -16.03 -22.37 1.38
C ILE A 47 -16.11 -22.83 2.85
N ASP A 48 -17.31 -22.72 3.43
CA ASP A 48 -17.71 -23.25 4.76
C ASP A 48 -17.07 -22.58 5.99
N ARG A 49 -16.21 -21.58 5.82
CA ARG A 49 -15.60 -20.84 6.95
C ARG A 49 -15.14 -19.44 6.54
N PRO A 50 -15.07 -18.49 7.49
CA PRO A 50 -14.42 -17.21 7.26
C PRO A 50 -12.90 -17.36 7.11
N THR A 51 -12.29 -16.45 6.36
CA THR A 51 -10.83 -16.36 6.18
C THR A 51 -10.30 -15.06 6.80
N VAL A 52 -9.22 -15.16 7.57
CA VAL A 52 -8.47 -14.01 8.08
C VAL A 52 -7.12 -13.97 7.39
N ILE A 53 -6.79 -12.84 6.76
CA ILE A 53 -5.49 -12.60 6.12
C ILE A 53 -4.61 -11.77 7.07
N LEU A 54 -3.50 -12.36 7.51
CA LEU A 54 -2.51 -11.68 8.35
C LEU A 54 -1.40 -11.05 7.49
N ALA A 55 -1.65 -9.84 6.98
CA ALA A 55 -0.71 -9.13 6.14
C ALA A 55 0.44 -8.51 6.95
N LYS A 56 1.66 -9.04 6.79
CA LYS A 56 2.87 -8.49 7.44
C LYS A 56 3.37 -7.26 6.67
N THR A 57 3.19 -6.06 7.23
CA THR A 57 3.61 -4.78 6.63
C THR A 57 4.71 -4.10 7.45
N VAL A 58 5.26 -2.98 6.96
CA VAL A 58 6.16 -2.08 7.71
C VAL A 58 5.38 -0.82 8.09
N LYS A 59 5.37 -0.45 9.38
CA LYS A 59 4.78 0.82 9.83
C LYS A 59 5.59 1.98 9.26
N GLY A 60 4.91 2.96 8.65
CA GLY A 60 5.57 4.10 8.00
C GLY A 60 6.35 3.73 6.73
N TYR A 61 5.93 2.68 6.02
CA TYR A 61 6.58 2.27 4.77
C TYR A 61 6.70 3.43 3.78
N SER A 62 7.87 3.58 3.14
CA SER A 62 8.21 4.66 2.22
C SER A 62 8.37 6.06 2.86
N MET A 63 8.28 6.15 4.19
CA MET A 63 8.56 7.40 4.91
C MET A 63 10.03 7.52 5.35
N GLY A 64 10.87 6.54 5.00
CA GLY A 64 12.30 6.54 5.30
C GLY A 64 12.59 6.80 6.78
N THR A 65 13.55 7.69 7.04
CA THR A 65 13.98 8.02 8.40
C THR A 65 12.89 8.69 9.26
N ALA A 66 11.82 9.21 8.67
CA ALA A 66 10.77 9.89 9.42
C ALA A 66 9.96 8.92 10.30
N ALA A 67 9.64 7.72 9.78
CA ALA A 67 8.76 6.79 10.48
C ALA A 67 8.95 5.30 10.14
N GLU A 68 9.73 4.95 9.12
CA GLU A 68 9.77 3.58 8.62
C GLU A 68 10.40 2.62 9.66
N GLY A 69 9.61 1.67 10.15
CA GLY A 69 10.05 0.74 11.18
C GLY A 69 10.30 1.36 12.55
N LYS A 70 9.93 2.63 12.77
CA LYS A 70 10.15 3.33 14.04
C LYS A 70 8.93 3.27 14.96
N ASN A 71 9.18 3.02 16.25
CA ASN A 71 8.19 3.12 17.32
C ASN A 71 8.02 4.56 17.82
N VAL A 72 7.86 5.52 16.90
CA VAL A 72 7.46 6.89 17.26
C VAL A 72 5.97 6.94 17.61
N ALA A 73 5.60 7.84 18.54
CA ALA A 73 4.20 8.08 18.89
C ALA A 73 3.40 8.49 17.64
N HIS A 74 2.15 8.01 17.53
CA HIS A 74 1.28 8.29 16.39
C HIS A 74 1.01 9.80 16.16
N GLN A 75 1.33 10.61 17.18
CA GLN A 75 1.20 12.07 17.21
C GLN A 75 2.36 12.81 16.50
N VAL A 76 3.48 12.14 16.20
CA VAL A 76 4.63 12.75 15.49
C VAL A 76 4.36 12.75 13.98
N LYS A 77 3.23 13.33 13.58
CA LYS A 77 2.75 13.42 12.20
C LYS A 77 3.15 14.75 11.54
N LYS A 78 4.37 15.24 11.84
CA LYS A 78 4.98 16.33 11.08
C LYS A 78 5.99 15.71 10.12
N MET A 79 5.58 15.52 8.87
CA MET A 79 6.53 15.31 7.78
C MET A 79 7.15 16.67 7.47
N ASP A 80 8.47 16.74 7.52
CA ASP A 80 9.20 17.87 7.00
C ASP A 80 9.30 17.77 5.47
N LEU A 81 9.77 18.84 4.83
CA LEU A 81 9.91 18.89 3.37
C LEU A 81 10.83 17.78 2.86
N SER A 82 11.87 17.42 3.61
CA SER A 82 12.83 16.37 3.26
C SER A 82 12.16 14.98 3.18
N SER A 83 11.24 14.68 4.10
CA SER A 83 10.44 13.44 4.07
C SER A 83 9.54 13.37 2.84
N ILE A 84 9.00 14.50 2.39
CA ILE A 84 8.10 14.56 1.23
C ILE A 84 8.90 14.42 -0.07
N ILE A 85 10.07 15.06 -0.17
CA ILE A 85 11.03 14.84 -1.26
C ILE A 85 11.40 13.36 -1.34
N HIS A 86 11.78 12.76 -0.21
CA HIS A 86 12.13 11.34 -0.14
C HIS A 86 10.98 10.44 -0.61
N LEU A 87 9.74 10.73 -0.20
CA LEU A 87 8.56 9.98 -0.64
C LEU A 87 8.34 10.11 -2.15
N ARG A 88 8.44 11.32 -2.72
CA ARG A 88 8.33 11.54 -4.17
C ARG A 88 9.35 10.70 -4.92
N ASP A 89 10.61 10.77 -4.53
CA ASP A 89 11.70 10.04 -5.17
C ASP A 89 11.51 8.54 -5.04
N ARG A 90 11.05 8.08 -3.87
CA ARG A 90 10.77 6.66 -3.60
C ARG A 90 9.64 6.11 -4.47
N LEU A 91 8.68 6.94 -4.82
CA LEU A 91 7.55 6.62 -5.70
C LEU A 91 7.84 6.93 -7.17
N TRP A 92 9.05 7.39 -7.51
CA TRP A 92 9.47 7.77 -8.87
C TRP A 92 8.56 8.84 -9.50
N LEU A 93 8.17 9.86 -8.74
CA LEU A 93 7.27 10.93 -9.19
C LEU A 93 8.00 12.20 -9.62
N ASN A 94 9.31 12.12 -9.88
CA ASN A 94 10.16 13.27 -10.24
C ASN A 94 9.76 13.94 -11.56
N ASP A 95 9.18 13.18 -12.49
CA ASP A 95 8.63 13.66 -13.76
C ASP A 95 7.26 14.34 -13.60
N ARG A 96 6.57 14.11 -12.48
CA ARG A 96 5.24 14.67 -12.20
C ARG A 96 5.25 15.82 -11.20
N VAL A 97 6.24 15.89 -10.32
CA VAL A 97 6.35 16.90 -9.26
C VAL A 97 7.78 17.42 -9.17
N SER A 98 7.98 18.65 -9.64
CA SER A 98 9.29 19.33 -9.59
C SER A 98 9.68 19.69 -8.15
N ASP A 99 10.98 19.86 -7.88
CA ASP A 99 11.47 20.32 -6.57
C ASP A 99 10.86 21.69 -6.17
N GLU A 100 10.62 22.57 -7.15
CA GLU A 100 10.04 23.90 -6.93
C GLU A 100 8.55 23.85 -6.56
N ASP A 101 7.86 22.80 -6.98
CA ASP A 101 6.43 22.62 -6.72
C ASP A 101 6.16 21.88 -5.41
N ILE A 102 7.09 21.05 -4.90
CA ILE A 102 6.89 20.30 -3.63
C ILE A 102 6.42 21.21 -2.48
N PRO A 103 7.01 22.40 -2.22
CA PRO A 103 6.57 23.26 -1.13
C PRO A 103 5.12 23.75 -1.23
N LYS A 104 4.50 23.65 -2.41
CA LYS A 104 3.10 23.99 -2.67
C LYS A 104 2.14 22.84 -2.34
N PHE A 105 2.68 21.64 -2.06
CA PHE A 105 1.92 20.41 -1.80
C PHE A 105 0.86 20.12 -2.89
N PRO A 106 1.27 20.04 -4.17
CA PRO A 106 0.33 19.86 -5.27
C PRO A 106 -0.37 18.50 -5.19
N TYR A 107 -1.63 18.47 -5.57
CA TYR A 107 -2.31 17.22 -5.91
C TYR A 107 -1.85 16.73 -7.29
N LEU A 108 -1.74 15.42 -7.43
CA LEU A 108 -1.37 14.77 -8.68
C LEU A 108 -2.66 14.40 -9.42
N GLU A 109 -2.84 14.94 -10.62
CA GLU A 109 -3.99 14.63 -11.47
C GLU A 109 -3.63 13.54 -12.49
N LEU A 110 -4.54 12.59 -12.69
CA LEU A 110 -4.45 11.60 -13.75
C LEU A 110 -5.29 12.11 -14.92
N GLY A 111 -4.63 12.76 -15.89
CA GLY A 111 -5.30 13.36 -17.04
C GLY A 111 -6.16 12.36 -17.79
N GLU A 112 -7.34 12.80 -18.24
CA GLU A 112 -8.25 11.98 -19.05
C GLU A 112 -7.53 11.49 -20.32
N GLY A 113 -7.70 10.21 -20.66
CA GLY A 113 -7.01 9.56 -21.77
C GLY A 113 -5.56 9.12 -21.49
N SER A 114 -5.02 9.38 -20.30
CA SER A 114 -3.75 8.75 -19.87
C SER A 114 -3.94 7.25 -19.58
N ALA A 115 -2.87 6.46 -19.72
CA ALA A 115 -2.90 5.03 -19.45
C ALA A 115 -3.31 4.71 -18.00
N GLU A 116 -2.88 5.55 -17.05
CA GLU A 116 -3.20 5.43 -15.63
C GLU A 116 -4.69 5.70 -15.37
N HIS A 117 -5.23 6.76 -15.98
CA HIS A 117 -6.66 7.09 -15.91
C HIS A 117 -7.50 5.96 -16.50
N GLU A 118 -7.20 5.52 -17.71
CA GLU A 118 -7.92 4.43 -18.38
C GLU A 118 -7.88 3.14 -17.57
N TYR A 119 -6.70 2.76 -17.06
CA TYR A 119 -6.56 1.55 -16.24
C TYR A 119 -7.37 1.63 -14.95
N LEU A 120 -7.26 2.75 -14.22
CA LEU A 120 -7.99 2.97 -12.97
C LEU A 120 -9.50 2.81 -13.18
N HIS A 121 -10.06 3.54 -14.16
CA HIS A 121 -11.49 3.54 -14.42
C HIS A 121 -11.99 2.20 -14.99
N ALA A 122 -11.23 1.57 -15.90
CA ALA A 122 -11.59 0.27 -16.46
C ALA A 122 -11.66 -0.84 -15.39
N ARG A 123 -10.70 -0.87 -14.44
CA ARG A 123 -10.72 -1.85 -13.33
C ARG A 123 -11.94 -1.63 -12.43
N ARG A 124 -12.30 -0.38 -12.14
CA ARG A 124 -13.50 -0.05 -11.35
C ARG A 124 -14.78 -0.45 -12.06
N GLN A 125 -14.90 -0.14 -13.36
CA GLN A 125 -16.07 -0.49 -14.15
C GLN A 125 -16.28 -2.00 -14.26
N ALA A 126 -15.20 -2.78 -14.45
CA ALA A 126 -15.26 -4.25 -14.44
C ALA A 126 -15.73 -4.83 -13.10
N LEU A 127 -15.66 -4.05 -12.01
CA LEU A 127 -16.08 -4.40 -10.65
C LEU A 127 -17.33 -3.60 -10.22
N HIS A 128 -18.21 -3.27 -11.17
CA HIS A 128 -19.52 -2.64 -10.95
C HIS A 128 -19.49 -1.20 -10.40
N GLY A 129 -18.40 -0.45 -10.61
CA GLY A 129 -18.34 0.98 -10.31
C GLY A 129 -17.39 1.34 -9.17
N TYR A 130 -17.67 2.41 -8.43
CA TYR A 130 -16.79 2.95 -7.37
C TYR A 130 -17.26 2.54 -5.97
N LEU A 131 -16.32 2.38 -5.04
CA LEU A 131 -16.59 2.16 -3.62
C LEU A 131 -15.56 2.91 -2.76
N PRO A 132 -15.94 3.40 -1.57
CA PRO A 132 -17.22 3.20 -0.88
C PRO A 132 -18.36 4.05 -1.45
N GLN A 133 -19.57 3.49 -1.48
CA GLN A 133 -20.81 4.20 -1.80
C GLN A 133 -21.86 3.85 -0.75
N ARG A 134 -22.71 4.81 -0.39
CA ARG A 134 -23.79 4.62 0.58
C ARG A 134 -25.11 5.11 0.00
N SER A 135 -26.13 4.25 -0.03
CA SER A 135 -27.51 4.65 -0.29
C SER A 135 -28.16 5.09 1.03
N PRO A 136 -28.59 6.36 1.16
CA PRO A 136 -29.15 6.84 2.41
C PRO A 136 -30.57 6.31 2.68
N ASN A 137 -31.32 6.00 1.63
CA ASN A 137 -32.71 5.55 1.69
C ASN A 137 -32.87 4.20 0.98
N PHE A 138 -33.86 3.42 1.41
CA PHE A 138 -34.31 2.23 0.67
C PHE A 138 -35.23 2.66 -0.48
N THR A 139 -35.32 1.84 -1.54
CA THR A 139 -36.09 2.16 -2.75
C THR A 139 -37.43 1.42 -2.84
N GLY A 140 -37.64 0.39 -2.02
CA GLY A 140 -38.89 -0.36 -2.01
C GLY A 140 -39.99 0.38 -1.25
N ASP A 141 -41.25 0.05 -1.52
CA ASP A 141 -42.37 0.49 -0.69
C ASP A 141 -42.60 -0.52 0.43
N PHE A 142 -42.70 -0.06 1.67
CA PHE A 142 -43.04 -0.89 2.82
C PHE A 142 -44.37 -0.42 3.42
N HIS A 143 -45.41 -1.24 3.29
CA HIS A 143 -46.71 -0.99 3.90
C HIS A 143 -46.69 -1.54 5.32
N VAL A 144 -46.63 -0.63 6.30
CA VAL A 144 -46.77 -0.97 7.72
C VAL A 144 -48.23 -1.43 7.97
N PRO A 145 -48.47 -2.60 8.58
CA PRO A 145 -49.83 -3.05 8.92
C PRO A 145 -50.52 -2.09 9.89
N GLU A 146 -51.86 -2.02 9.81
CA GLU A 146 -52.68 -1.29 10.77
C GLU A 146 -52.65 -1.97 12.16
N LEU A 147 -52.79 -1.15 13.22
CA LEU A 147 -52.79 -1.58 14.63
C LEU A 147 -54.11 -2.20 15.07
#